data_AF-A0AAP0BWF5-F1
#
_entry.id   AF-A0AAP0BWF5-F1
#
_cell.length_a   1.000
_cell.length_b   1.000
_cell.length_c   1.000
_cell.angle_alpha   90.00
_cell.angle_beta   90.00
_cell.angle_gamma   90.00
#
_symmetry.space_group_name_H-M   'P 1'
#
loop_
_entity.id
_entity.type
_entity.pdbx_description
1 polymer ?
#
loop_
_entity_poly.entity_id
_entity_poly.type
_entity_poly.pdbx_seq_one_letter_code
_entity_poly.pdbx_strand_id
1 'polypeptide(L)'
;MISRGSAPHTCTNPINHDDHRQCTASFIARFITHVLHTQIDIKPREIRSRINAKFNITPSYKKAWTARGKAIKIIFGGWTVSYKILLRYLDTLCLTNPGTVYDIHTIDSNRFQRLFWAFGPSIEGWANCRPVLSLDGTFLLGRFRGTMLIAVGIDANNGLFPLAFAIVESECIESWEWFLNRLKVMLLIIPSRPDLCIISDKHAGLIKGVSTELPWARHRHCLRHLRENYKKDILCDKMYWAGSASDFATFSQQMESIRTIDQRAYDWLVTRDVEKWTLLYDYGARYGTMTTNASESFNGVLKRSRGLPIQALVSATYYHCIAMFLEREEDNIAHKIVLTDNEGNCSCHNIVLYHIPCAHLIAILGLRRVAHEQFISDYCTISSYKSTYTPCFHAIPDITCWQPLNPARGIIELLPPNLIRRSGRPQSRRYKNTMNETVDRRNTKCGICKEIGHYRGTCPRNPENIR
;
A
#
# COMPACT_ATOMS: atom_id res chain seq x y z
N MET A 1 53.56 28.90 13.92
CA MET A 1 53.22 29.74 15.09
C MET A 1 51.80 30.28 14.90
N ILE A 2 50.94 30.23 15.92
CA ILE A 2 49.66 30.94 15.92
C ILE A 2 49.80 32.13 16.88
N SER A 3 49.94 33.33 16.33
CA SER A 3 50.03 34.56 17.12
C SER A 3 48.65 34.92 17.68
N ARG A 4 48.50 34.93 19.01
CA ARG A 4 47.31 35.50 19.67
C ARG A 4 47.36 37.03 19.50
N GLY A 5 46.55 37.56 18.60
CA GLY A 5 46.38 39.00 18.46
C GLY A 5 45.68 39.59 19.68
N SER A 6 46.36 40.50 20.39
CA SER A 6 45.90 41.14 21.63
C SER A 6 45.19 42.48 21.38
N ALA A 7 44.52 42.63 20.24
CA ALA A 7 43.70 43.79 19.93
C ALA A 7 42.21 43.48 20.25
N PRO A 8 41.47 44.39 20.92
CA PRO A 8 40.03 44.25 21.06
C PRO A 8 39.39 44.35 19.68
N HIS A 9 38.92 43.22 19.17
CA HIS A 9 38.32 43.13 17.84
C HIS A 9 36.79 43.23 17.96
N THR A 10 36.17 44.09 17.16
CA THR A 10 34.72 44.27 17.10
C THR A 10 34.02 43.20 16.26
N CYS A 11 34.46 41.94 16.33
CA CYS A 11 33.63 40.84 15.83
C CYS A 11 32.47 40.66 16.80
N THR A 12 31.33 41.26 16.45
CA THR A 12 30.05 40.65 16.80
C THR A 12 30.14 39.18 16.39
N ASN A 13 29.92 38.27 17.35
CA ASN A 13 29.63 36.89 17.03
C ASN A 13 28.12 36.84 16.79
N PRO A 14 27.62 36.97 15.54
CA PRO A 14 26.19 36.96 15.32
C PRO A 14 25.70 35.57 15.69
N ILE A 15 24.93 35.48 16.78
CA ILE A 15 24.19 34.27 17.13
C ILE A 15 23.08 34.12 16.08
N ASN A 16 23.49 33.63 14.91
CA ASN A 16 22.60 33.33 13.80
C ASN A 16 21.78 32.09 14.19
N HIS A 17 20.64 32.35 14.83
CA HIS A 17 19.56 31.37 14.97
C HIS A 17 18.99 30.93 13.59
N ASP A 18 19.36 31.65 12.52
CA ASP A 18 18.98 31.47 11.12
C ASP A 18 19.99 30.65 10.26
N ASP A 19 19.69 30.52 8.96
CA ASP A 19 20.33 29.59 8.02
C ASP A 19 21.79 29.96 7.65
N HIS A 20 22.77 29.29 8.25
CA HIS A 20 24.20 29.59 8.08
C HIS A 20 24.76 29.23 6.68
N ARG A 21 25.69 30.07 6.16
CA ARG A 21 26.30 29.92 4.82
C ARG A 21 27.08 28.60 4.65
N GLN A 22 27.80 28.16 5.68
CA GLN A 22 28.55 26.89 5.65
C GLN A 22 27.66 25.65 5.90
N CYS A 23 26.46 25.84 6.47
CA CYS A 23 25.46 24.79 6.56
C CYS A 23 24.86 24.57 5.16
N THR A 24 25.61 23.92 4.27
CA THR A 24 25.22 23.68 2.88
C THR A 24 24.35 22.44 2.75
N ALA A 25 23.59 22.32 1.66
CA ALA A 25 22.86 21.08 1.38
C ALA A 25 23.79 19.85 1.22
N SER A 26 25.07 20.03 0.86
CA SER A 26 26.05 18.92 0.82
C SER A 26 26.53 18.52 2.22
N PHE A 27 26.74 19.49 3.12
CA PHE A 27 27.07 19.24 4.53
C PHE A 27 25.93 18.49 5.23
N ILE A 28 24.71 19.01 5.14
CA ILE A 28 23.51 18.36 5.72
C ILE A 28 23.34 16.95 5.14
N ALA A 29 23.59 16.74 3.84
CA ALA A 29 23.47 15.43 3.20
C ALA A 29 24.43 14.40 3.81
N ARG A 30 25.72 14.76 3.97
CA ARG A 30 26.72 13.89 4.63
C ARG A 30 26.32 13.61 6.08
N PHE A 31 25.84 14.62 6.80
CA PHE A 31 25.38 14.46 8.18
C PHE A 31 24.23 13.46 8.30
N ILE A 32 23.19 13.55 7.46
CA ILE A 32 22.01 12.64 7.53
C ILE A 32 22.21 11.30 6.83
N THR A 33 23.38 11.02 6.25
CA THR A 33 23.60 9.78 5.46
C THR A 33 23.36 8.55 6.33
N HIS A 34 23.97 8.46 7.52
CA HIS A 34 23.76 7.35 8.45
C HIS A 34 22.29 7.20 8.88
N VAL A 35 21.58 8.30 9.13
CA VAL A 35 20.14 8.28 9.48
C VAL A 35 19.27 7.73 8.36
N LEU A 36 19.64 7.96 7.10
CA LEU A 36 18.88 7.47 5.95
C LEU A 36 19.07 5.98 5.65
N HIS A 37 20.08 5.32 6.23
CA HIS A 37 20.20 3.85 6.19
C HIS A 37 19.15 3.15 7.05
N THR A 38 18.75 3.75 8.17
CA THR A 38 17.72 3.18 9.09
C THR A 38 16.34 3.81 8.89
N GLN A 39 16.27 5.10 8.55
CA GLN A 39 15.03 5.88 8.43
C GLN A 39 14.94 6.59 7.08
N ILE A 40 14.82 5.81 6.00
CA ILE A 40 14.82 6.32 4.62
C ILE A 40 13.69 7.33 4.31
N ASP A 41 12.59 7.29 5.07
CA ASP A 41 11.43 8.16 4.87
C ASP A 41 11.56 9.56 5.49
N ILE A 42 12.61 9.83 6.28
CA ILE A 42 12.78 11.04 7.11
C ILE A 42 12.31 12.34 6.45
N LYS A 43 11.50 13.12 7.19
CA LYS A 43 10.85 14.34 6.68
C LYS A 43 11.87 15.49 6.59
N PRO A 44 11.81 16.38 5.58
CA PRO A 44 12.64 17.58 5.57
C PRO A 44 12.47 18.48 6.81
N ARG A 45 11.30 18.47 7.47
CA ARG A 45 11.10 19.16 8.76
C ARG A 45 11.93 18.54 9.90
N GLU A 46 12.02 17.22 9.91
CA GLU A 46 12.80 16.47 10.91
C GLU A 46 14.30 16.61 10.68
N ILE A 47 14.75 16.61 9.42
CA ILE A 47 16.13 16.99 9.05
C ILE A 47 16.49 18.38 9.62
N ARG A 48 15.59 19.37 9.50
CA ARG A 48 15.82 20.71 10.10
C ARG A 48 15.95 20.64 11.62
N SER A 49 15.05 19.90 12.29
CA SER A 49 15.09 19.72 13.75
C SER A 49 16.38 19.05 14.21
N ARG A 50 16.86 17.99 13.54
CA ARG A 50 18.13 17.32 13.86
C ARG A 50 19.35 18.23 13.65
N ILE A 51 19.37 19.07 12.61
CA ILE A 51 20.45 20.05 12.39
C ILE A 51 20.40 21.17 13.44
N ASN A 52 19.22 21.66 13.81
CA ASN A 52 19.06 22.66 14.86
C ASN A 52 19.51 22.08 16.22
N ALA A 53 19.07 20.88 16.59
CA ALA A 53 19.46 20.24 17.84
C ALA A 53 20.98 19.98 17.95
N LYS A 54 21.68 19.72 16.83
CA LYS A 54 23.13 19.42 16.84
C LYS A 54 24.03 20.65 16.67
N PHE A 55 23.58 21.69 15.96
CA PHE A 55 24.41 22.82 15.54
C PHE A 55 23.82 24.20 15.85
N ASN A 56 22.64 24.26 16.49
CA ASN A 56 21.84 25.47 16.75
C ASN A 56 21.51 26.32 15.50
N ILE A 57 21.55 25.70 14.31
CA ILE A 57 21.28 26.35 13.01
C ILE A 57 19.96 25.84 12.45
N THR A 58 19.13 26.74 11.93
CA THR A 58 17.80 26.39 11.37
C THR A 58 17.81 26.43 9.84
N PRO A 59 18.25 25.37 9.12
CA PRO A 59 18.33 25.41 7.67
C PRO A 59 16.96 25.57 7.02
N SER A 60 16.88 26.23 5.87
CA SER A 60 15.63 26.38 5.13
C SER A 60 15.05 25.04 4.64
N TYR A 61 13.72 24.95 4.50
CA TYR A 61 13.05 23.71 4.04
C TYR A 61 13.57 23.23 2.67
N LYS A 62 13.79 24.16 1.74
CA LYS A 62 14.37 23.86 0.41
C LYS A 62 15.77 23.26 0.53
N LYS A 63 16.58 23.74 1.47
CA LYS A 63 17.94 23.23 1.72
C LYS A 63 17.89 21.82 2.32
N ALA A 64 17.04 21.58 3.32
CA ALA A 64 16.83 20.24 3.90
C ALA A 64 16.27 19.22 2.88
N TRP A 65 15.33 19.63 2.02
CA TRP A 65 14.81 18.80 0.93
C TRP A 65 15.91 18.46 -0.09
N THR A 66 16.72 19.44 -0.48
CA THR A 66 17.85 19.25 -1.41
C THR A 66 18.92 18.33 -0.79
N ALA A 67 19.20 18.49 0.50
CA ALA A 67 20.13 17.64 1.24
C ALA A 67 19.67 16.18 1.29
N ARG A 68 18.37 15.93 1.55
CA ARG A 68 17.80 14.58 1.49
C ARG A 68 18.01 13.93 0.12
N GLY A 69 17.75 14.66 -0.97
CA GLY A 69 17.97 14.18 -2.34
C GLY A 69 19.45 13.87 -2.63
N LYS A 70 20.37 14.69 -2.11
CA LYS A 70 21.83 14.44 -2.20
C LYS A 70 22.25 13.20 -1.41
N ALA A 71 21.76 13.03 -0.18
CA ALA A 71 22.09 11.88 0.66
C ALA A 71 21.55 10.56 0.08
N ILE A 72 20.33 10.55 -0.45
CA ILE A 72 19.80 9.40 -1.20
C ILE A 72 20.69 9.07 -2.40
N LYS A 73 21.22 10.07 -3.13
CA LYS A 73 22.17 9.85 -4.23
C LYS A 73 23.53 9.31 -3.76
N ILE A 74 23.97 9.66 -2.54
CA ILE A 74 25.21 9.14 -1.93
C ILE A 74 25.03 7.66 -1.59
N ILE A 75 23.91 7.28 -0.96
CA ILE A 75 23.66 5.90 -0.49
C ILE A 75 23.31 4.95 -1.65
N PHE A 76 22.35 5.36 -2.51
CA PHE A 76 21.73 4.48 -3.49
C PHE A 76 22.12 4.80 -4.94
N GLY A 77 23.11 5.70 -5.13
CA GLY A 77 23.57 6.14 -6.43
C GLY A 77 22.58 7.01 -7.21
N GLY A 78 22.88 7.22 -8.49
CA GLY A 78 21.99 7.91 -9.41
C GLY A 78 20.82 7.04 -9.90
N TRP A 79 19.77 7.68 -10.40
CA TRP A 79 18.57 7.01 -10.96
C TRP A 79 18.86 5.86 -11.91
N THR A 80 19.85 5.99 -12.80
CA THR A 80 20.28 4.93 -13.73
C THR A 80 21.14 3.87 -13.05
N VAL A 81 22.08 4.28 -12.18
CA VAL A 81 22.96 3.37 -11.43
C VAL A 81 22.16 2.41 -10.56
N SER A 82 21.03 2.87 -10.02
CA SER A 82 20.10 2.06 -9.23
C SER A 82 19.55 0.84 -9.98
N TYR A 83 19.40 0.89 -11.31
CA TYR A 83 19.04 -0.30 -12.11
C TYR A 83 20.24 -1.23 -12.30
N LYS A 84 21.44 -0.68 -12.57
CA LYS A 84 22.67 -1.48 -12.72
C LYS A 84 22.98 -2.35 -11.49
N ILE A 85 22.69 -1.85 -10.28
CA ILE A 85 22.92 -2.58 -9.02
C ILE A 85 21.72 -3.42 -8.55
N LEU A 86 20.55 -3.29 -9.18
CA LEU A 86 19.29 -3.86 -8.70
C LEU A 86 19.34 -5.39 -8.61
N LEU A 87 19.87 -6.06 -9.64
CA LEU A 87 19.94 -7.52 -9.66
C LEU A 87 20.89 -8.07 -8.59
N ARG A 88 22.07 -7.48 -8.43
CA ARG A 88 23.00 -7.84 -7.33
C ARG A 88 22.38 -7.64 -5.95
N TYR A 89 21.58 -6.58 -5.78
CA TYR A 89 20.84 -6.33 -4.53
C TYR A 89 19.76 -7.39 -4.28
N LEU A 90 18.99 -7.76 -5.31
CA LEU A 90 17.93 -8.77 -5.21
C LEU A 90 18.52 -10.18 -4.99
N ASP A 91 19.62 -10.53 -5.66
CA ASP A 91 20.34 -11.78 -5.42
C ASP A 91 20.91 -11.82 -3.99
N THR A 92 21.45 -10.70 -3.49
CA THR A 92 21.92 -10.58 -2.09
C THR A 92 20.76 -10.72 -1.10
N LEU A 93 19.59 -10.12 -1.38
CA LEU A 93 18.38 -10.29 -0.58
C LEU A 93 17.96 -11.76 -0.47
N CYS A 94 17.96 -12.50 -1.59
CA CYS A 94 17.67 -13.95 -1.60
C CYS A 94 18.70 -14.78 -0.83
N LEU A 95 19.98 -14.41 -0.91
CA LEU A 95 21.06 -15.10 -0.18
C LEU A 95 21.01 -14.85 1.32
N THR A 96 20.71 -13.62 1.77
CA THR A 96 20.68 -13.29 3.20
C THR A 96 19.35 -13.59 3.87
N ASN A 97 18.25 -13.55 3.13
CA ASN A 97 16.91 -13.86 3.63
C ASN A 97 16.34 -15.02 2.78
N PRO A 98 16.69 -16.29 3.10
CA PRO A 98 16.20 -17.47 2.40
C PRO A 98 14.68 -17.49 2.25
N GLY A 99 14.18 -18.10 1.19
CA GLY A 99 12.75 -18.07 0.83
C GLY A 99 12.28 -16.75 0.19
N THR A 100 13.08 -15.68 0.21
CA THR A 100 12.79 -14.46 -0.57
C THR A 100 12.78 -14.80 -2.06
N VAL A 101 11.72 -14.40 -2.76
CA VAL A 101 11.58 -14.60 -4.21
C VAL A 101 11.42 -13.29 -4.95
N TYR A 102 11.91 -13.26 -6.19
CA TYR A 102 11.65 -12.18 -7.11
C TYR A 102 11.61 -12.69 -8.55
N ASP A 103 10.94 -11.95 -9.42
CA ASP A 103 11.01 -12.15 -10.88
C ASP A 103 11.13 -10.81 -11.59
N ILE A 104 11.88 -10.78 -12.69
CA ILE A 104 12.13 -9.57 -13.48
C ILE A 104 11.77 -9.79 -14.94
N HIS A 105 11.01 -8.85 -15.50
CA HIS A 105 10.66 -8.84 -16.92
C HIS A 105 11.37 -7.69 -17.64
N THR A 106 12.04 -8.01 -18.74
CA THR A 106 12.78 -7.07 -19.56
C THR A 106 12.32 -7.05 -21.01
N ILE A 107 12.26 -5.87 -21.60
CA ILE A 107 12.16 -5.65 -23.05
C ILE A 107 13.59 -5.67 -23.62
N ASP A 108 13.77 -6.06 -24.88
CA ASP A 108 15.06 -6.04 -25.60
C ASP A 108 16.21 -6.75 -24.82
N SER A 109 15.89 -7.86 -24.15
CA SER A 109 16.79 -8.66 -23.29
C SER A 109 17.39 -7.99 -22.05
N ASN A 110 17.43 -6.64 -21.95
CA ASN A 110 18.11 -5.96 -20.84
C ASN A 110 17.44 -4.67 -20.33
N ARG A 111 16.31 -4.25 -20.91
CA ARG A 111 15.61 -3.03 -20.50
C ARG A 111 14.51 -3.35 -19.51
N PHE A 112 14.58 -2.79 -18.31
CA PHE A 112 13.57 -2.98 -17.27
C PHE A 112 12.16 -2.65 -17.76
N GLN A 113 11.21 -3.56 -17.52
CA GLN A 113 9.78 -3.32 -17.67
C GLN A 113 9.01 -3.61 -16.38
N ARG A 114 9.21 -4.79 -15.79
CA ARG A 114 8.50 -5.22 -14.56
C ARG A 114 9.45 -5.88 -13.57
N LEU A 115 9.11 -5.80 -12.29
CA LEU A 115 9.76 -6.53 -11.19
C LEU A 115 8.67 -6.95 -10.19
N PHE A 116 8.70 -8.19 -9.75
CA PHE A 116 7.91 -8.73 -8.63
C PHE A 116 8.89 -9.15 -7.52
N TRP A 117 8.54 -8.92 -6.25
CA TRP A 117 9.29 -9.46 -5.11
C TRP A 117 8.40 -9.70 -3.89
N ALA A 118 8.76 -10.71 -3.10
CA ALA A 118 8.18 -11.03 -1.80
C ALA A 118 9.28 -11.58 -0.89
N PHE A 119 9.32 -11.14 0.37
CA PHE A 119 10.39 -11.49 1.31
C PHE A 119 10.10 -12.83 1.98
N GLY A 120 11.13 -13.66 2.17
CA GLY A 120 10.99 -14.99 2.79
C GLY A 120 10.25 -14.96 4.13
N PRO A 121 10.65 -14.10 5.08
CA PRO A 121 9.93 -13.95 6.35
C PRO A 121 8.46 -13.52 6.20
N SER A 122 8.13 -12.68 5.20
CA SER A 122 6.75 -12.32 4.87
C SER A 122 5.97 -13.52 4.28
N ILE A 123 6.59 -14.33 3.43
CA ILE A 123 5.95 -15.49 2.80
C ILE A 123 5.64 -16.55 3.87
N GLU A 124 6.61 -16.85 4.74
CA GLU A 124 6.46 -17.80 5.84
C GLU A 124 5.42 -17.32 6.86
N GLY A 125 5.53 -16.06 7.32
CA GLY A 125 4.60 -15.47 8.27
C GLY A 125 3.15 -15.40 7.76
N TRP A 126 2.96 -15.20 6.45
CA TRP A 126 1.64 -15.17 5.81
C TRP A 126 0.84 -16.47 5.94
N ALA A 127 1.49 -17.62 6.12
CA ALA A 127 0.79 -18.88 6.38
C ALA A 127 -0.11 -18.81 7.63
N ASN A 128 0.25 -17.98 8.61
CA ASN A 128 -0.45 -17.79 9.89
C ASN A 128 -1.40 -16.58 9.91
N CYS A 129 -1.38 -15.75 8.86
CA CYS A 129 -2.31 -14.65 8.68
C CYS A 129 -3.70 -15.14 8.26
N ARG A 130 -4.71 -14.29 8.44
CA ARG A 130 -6.06 -14.53 7.89
C ARG A 130 -5.97 -14.66 6.36
N PRO A 131 -6.76 -15.54 5.71
CA PRO A 131 -6.71 -15.82 4.27
C PRO A 131 -7.25 -14.68 3.40
N VAL A 132 -7.02 -13.42 3.77
CA VAL A 132 -7.60 -12.24 3.12
C VAL A 132 -6.48 -11.35 2.60
N LEU A 133 -6.34 -11.25 1.27
CA LEU A 133 -5.40 -10.34 0.61
C LEU A 133 -6.10 -9.12 0.04
N SER A 134 -5.63 -7.95 0.45
CA SER A 134 -6.00 -6.66 -0.09
C SER A 134 -5.05 -6.28 -1.23
N LEU A 135 -5.57 -6.07 -2.43
CA LEU A 135 -4.79 -5.67 -3.61
C LEU A 135 -5.08 -4.22 -3.99
N ASP A 136 -4.03 -3.43 -4.25
CA ASP A 136 -4.15 -2.04 -4.74
C ASP A 136 -2.94 -1.62 -5.59
N GLY A 137 -3.15 -0.66 -6.48
CA GLY A 137 -2.15 -0.11 -7.38
C GLY A 137 -1.97 1.40 -7.19
N THR A 138 -0.72 1.86 -7.12
CA THR A 138 -0.44 3.29 -6.90
C THR A 138 0.75 3.79 -7.73
N PHE A 139 0.66 5.01 -8.26
CA PHE A 139 1.71 5.53 -9.14
C PHE A 139 3.03 5.80 -8.42
N LEU A 140 4.14 5.46 -9.10
CA LEU A 140 5.49 5.87 -8.71
C LEU A 140 5.64 7.39 -8.84
N LEU A 141 6.42 8.00 -7.95
CA LEU A 141 6.64 9.45 -7.85
C LEU A 141 8.07 9.87 -8.27
N GLY A 142 8.94 8.93 -8.63
CA GLY A 142 10.33 9.16 -9.03
C GLY A 142 10.52 9.70 -10.46
N ARG A 143 11.76 9.60 -10.98
CA ARG A 143 12.14 10.04 -12.34
C ARG A 143 11.43 9.26 -13.44
N PHE A 144 11.24 7.97 -13.25
CA PHE A 144 10.57 7.08 -14.19
C PHE A 144 9.09 6.96 -13.83
N ARG A 145 8.25 6.78 -14.86
CA ARG A 145 6.84 6.41 -14.70
C ARG A 145 6.74 4.91 -14.37
N GLY A 146 5.57 4.51 -13.90
CA GLY A 146 5.23 3.14 -13.53
C GLY A 146 4.19 3.13 -12.41
N THR A 147 3.59 1.98 -12.20
CA THR A 147 2.68 1.69 -11.09
C THR A 147 3.38 0.71 -10.14
N MET A 148 3.24 0.95 -8.85
CA MET A 148 3.56 -0.02 -7.81
C MET A 148 2.28 -0.76 -7.44
N LEU A 149 2.27 -2.08 -7.62
CA LEU A 149 1.19 -2.97 -7.20
C LEU A 149 1.61 -3.64 -5.89
N ILE A 150 0.68 -3.83 -4.96
CA ILE A 150 0.96 -4.47 -3.68
C ILE A 150 -0.12 -5.49 -3.31
N ALA A 151 0.29 -6.55 -2.60
CA ALA A 151 -0.58 -7.45 -1.88
C ALA A 151 -0.32 -7.32 -0.37
N VAL A 152 -1.37 -6.99 0.39
CA VAL A 152 -1.30 -6.78 1.84
C VAL A 152 -2.35 -7.64 2.51
N GLY A 153 -1.90 -8.57 3.34
CA GLY A 153 -2.70 -9.40 4.20
C GLY A 153 -3.10 -8.71 5.51
N ILE A 154 -3.78 -9.47 6.36
CA ILE A 154 -4.20 -9.04 7.69
C ILE A 154 -3.83 -10.14 8.69
N ASP A 155 -3.10 -9.78 9.75
CA ASP A 155 -2.73 -10.73 10.81
C ASP A 155 -3.90 -11.06 11.75
N ALA A 156 -3.67 -11.95 12.70
CA ALA A 156 -4.69 -12.37 13.66
C ALA A 156 -5.28 -11.23 14.51
N ASN A 157 -4.54 -10.14 14.72
CA ASN A 157 -4.92 -8.97 15.52
C ASN A 157 -5.40 -7.78 14.65
N ASN A 158 -5.80 -8.02 13.40
CA ASN A 158 -6.20 -7.00 12.42
C ASN A 158 -5.06 -6.06 11.96
N GLY A 159 -3.80 -6.37 12.26
CA GLY A 159 -2.64 -5.63 11.80
C GLY A 159 -2.37 -5.82 10.31
N LEU A 160 -1.91 -4.76 9.63
CA LEU A 160 -1.51 -4.82 8.22
C LEU A 160 -0.32 -5.76 8.04
N PHE A 161 -0.37 -6.71 7.10
CA PHE A 161 0.73 -7.64 6.85
C PHE A 161 1.21 -7.55 5.38
N PRO A 162 2.31 -6.84 5.06
CA PRO A 162 2.79 -6.70 3.69
C PRO A 162 3.39 -8.01 3.18
N LEU A 163 2.83 -8.56 2.10
CA LEU A 163 3.24 -9.86 1.55
C LEU A 163 4.12 -9.72 0.30
N ALA A 164 3.60 -9.06 -0.73
CA ALA A 164 4.24 -9.03 -2.05
C ALA A 164 4.08 -7.67 -2.73
N PHE A 165 5.03 -7.38 -3.62
CA PHE A 165 5.16 -6.11 -4.31
C PHE A 165 5.48 -6.32 -5.78
N ALA A 166 5.05 -5.39 -6.63
CA ALA A 166 5.57 -5.29 -7.98
C ALA A 166 5.69 -3.84 -8.46
N ILE A 167 6.63 -3.61 -9.37
CA ILE A 167 6.67 -2.45 -10.25
C ILE A 167 6.30 -2.91 -11.66
N VAL A 168 5.37 -2.20 -12.29
CA VAL A 168 4.89 -2.45 -13.66
C VAL A 168 4.82 -1.14 -14.45
N GLU A 169 4.75 -1.23 -15.77
CA GLU A 169 4.74 -0.06 -16.67
C GLU A 169 3.50 0.83 -16.50
N SER A 170 2.34 0.23 -16.24
CA SER A 170 1.07 0.93 -16.05
C SER A 170 0.06 0.06 -15.31
N GLU A 171 -1.09 0.61 -14.97
CA GLU A 171 -2.18 -0.17 -14.40
C GLU A 171 -3.12 -0.65 -15.50
N CYS A 172 -2.77 -1.76 -16.15
CA CYS A 172 -3.52 -2.37 -17.26
C CYS A 172 -3.85 -3.84 -16.98
N ILE A 173 -4.59 -4.49 -17.89
CA ILE A 173 -5.02 -5.89 -17.73
C ILE A 173 -3.79 -6.81 -17.68
N GLU A 174 -2.85 -6.62 -18.60
CA GLU A 174 -1.65 -7.43 -18.81
C GLU A 174 -0.65 -7.29 -17.65
N SER A 175 -0.66 -6.14 -16.96
CA SER A 175 0.12 -5.89 -15.74
C SER A 175 -0.49 -6.56 -14.53
N TRP A 176 -1.82 -6.56 -14.40
CA TRP A 176 -2.53 -7.24 -13.31
C TRP A 176 -2.48 -8.77 -13.45
N GLU A 177 -2.68 -9.31 -14.66
CA GLU A 177 -2.53 -10.74 -14.95
C GLU A 177 -1.12 -11.23 -14.64
N TRP A 178 -0.08 -10.50 -15.09
CA TRP A 178 1.30 -10.85 -14.76
C TRP A 178 1.58 -10.81 -13.25
N PHE A 179 1.11 -9.77 -12.55
CA PHE A 179 1.28 -9.68 -11.09
C PHE A 179 0.58 -10.84 -10.35
N LEU A 180 -0.65 -11.17 -10.74
CA LEU A 180 -1.43 -12.24 -10.11
C LEU A 180 -0.87 -13.63 -10.43
N ASN A 181 -0.28 -13.81 -11.61
CA ASN A 181 0.48 -15.01 -11.95
C ASN A 181 1.72 -15.18 -11.05
N ARG A 182 2.47 -14.10 -10.78
CA ARG A 182 3.62 -14.17 -9.86
C ARG A 182 3.20 -14.35 -8.40
N LEU A 183 2.12 -13.70 -7.98
CA LEU A 183 1.52 -13.93 -6.66
C LEU A 183 1.05 -15.38 -6.51
N LYS A 184 0.45 -15.99 -7.53
CA LYS A 184 0.11 -17.42 -7.57
C LYS A 184 1.33 -18.31 -7.38
N VAL A 185 2.39 -18.10 -8.17
CA VAL A 185 3.63 -18.90 -8.05
C VAL A 185 4.24 -18.77 -6.65
N MET A 186 4.21 -17.57 -6.06
CA MET A 186 4.65 -17.34 -4.68
C MET A 186 3.74 -18.04 -3.64
N LEU A 187 2.42 -18.05 -3.85
CA LEU A 187 1.45 -18.70 -2.94
C LEU A 187 1.57 -20.23 -2.95
N LEU A 188 2.14 -20.83 -4.00
CA LEU A 188 2.43 -22.27 -4.06
C LEU A 188 3.67 -22.69 -3.25
N ILE A 189 4.41 -21.73 -2.66
CA ILE A 189 5.56 -22.01 -1.77
C ILE A 189 5.07 -22.44 -0.36
N ILE A 190 3.90 -21.96 0.06
CA ILE A 190 3.30 -22.22 1.37
C ILE A 190 2.20 -23.29 1.28
N PRO A 191 1.74 -23.86 2.41
CA PRO A 191 0.58 -24.75 2.43
C PRO A 191 -0.64 -24.13 1.72
N SER A 192 -1.39 -24.96 0.99
CA SER A 192 -2.52 -24.52 0.17
C SER A 192 -3.55 -23.73 0.99
N ARG A 193 -3.98 -22.58 0.46
CA ARG A 193 -5.03 -21.72 1.03
C ARG A 193 -6.28 -21.79 0.13
N PRO A 194 -7.09 -22.88 0.19
CA PRO A 194 -8.33 -23.00 -0.58
C PRO A 194 -9.42 -22.02 -0.11
N ASP A 195 -9.25 -21.47 1.09
CA ASP A 195 -10.07 -20.46 1.74
C ASP A 195 -9.71 -19.01 1.35
N LEU A 196 -8.69 -18.81 0.49
CA LEU A 196 -8.21 -17.49 0.07
C LEU A 196 -9.33 -16.58 -0.47
N CYS A 197 -9.39 -15.37 0.09
CA CYS A 197 -10.25 -14.29 -0.33
C CYS A 197 -9.41 -13.10 -0.82
N ILE A 198 -9.67 -12.65 -2.04
CA ILE A 198 -9.08 -11.45 -2.62
C ILE A 198 -10.06 -10.28 -2.49
N ILE A 199 -9.61 -9.18 -1.90
CA ILE A 199 -10.36 -7.92 -1.84
C ILE A 199 -9.63 -6.89 -2.70
N SER A 200 -10.33 -6.34 -3.69
CA SER A 200 -9.75 -5.33 -4.59
C SER A 200 -10.74 -4.21 -4.93
N ASP A 201 -10.27 -3.20 -5.66
CA ASP A 201 -11.16 -2.31 -6.41
C ASP A 201 -11.86 -3.08 -7.57
N LYS A 202 -12.66 -2.37 -8.37
CA LYS A 202 -13.39 -2.95 -9.52
C LYS A 202 -12.65 -2.77 -10.86
N HIS A 203 -11.33 -2.59 -10.86
CA HIS A 203 -10.57 -2.45 -12.10
C HIS A 203 -10.70 -3.72 -12.95
N ALA A 204 -10.96 -3.57 -14.26
CA ALA A 204 -11.22 -4.71 -15.15
C ALA A 204 -10.06 -5.74 -15.16
N GLY A 205 -8.82 -5.27 -15.07
CA GLY A 205 -7.64 -6.13 -14.96
C GLY A 205 -7.56 -6.95 -13.67
N LEU A 206 -8.09 -6.45 -12.55
CA LEU A 206 -8.20 -7.21 -11.30
C LEU A 206 -9.30 -8.27 -11.41
N ILE A 207 -10.47 -7.92 -11.98
CA ILE A 207 -11.58 -8.86 -12.17
C ILE A 207 -11.16 -10.03 -13.07
N LYS A 208 -10.61 -9.74 -14.26
CA LYS A 208 -10.14 -10.76 -15.21
C LYS A 208 -8.92 -11.52 -14.68
N GLY A 209 -7.97 -10.82 -14.08
CA GLY A 209 -6.75 -11.42 -13.54
C GLY A 209 -7.03 -12.40 -12.40
N VAL A 210 -7.92 -12.05 -11.46
CA VAL A 210 -8.26 -12.96 -10.35
C VAL A 210 -9.02 -14.18 -10.87
N SER A 211 -9.98 -14.03 -11.79
CA SER A 211 -10.69 -15.19 -12.36
C SER A 211 -9.81 -16.11 -13.22
N THR A 212 -8.72 -15.59 -13.79
CA THR A 212 -7.82 -16.35 -14.67
C THR A 212 -6.68 -17.00 -13.89
N GLU A 213 -6.02 -16.24 -13.01
CA GLU A 213 -4.83 -16.71 -12.29
C GLU A 213 -5.17 -17.35 -10.94
N LEU A 214 -6.19 -16.86 -10.24
CA LEU A 214 -6.58 -17.33 -8.89
C LEU A 214 -8.03 -17.87 -8.87
N PRO A 215 -8.44 -18.78 -9.77
CA PRO A 215 -9.84 -19.18 -9.93
C PRO A 215 -10.48 -19.85 -8.71
N TRP A 216 -9.67 -20.40 -7.79
CA TRP A 216 -10.16 -20.96 -6.52
C TRP A 216 -10.42 -19.90 -5.45
N ALA A 217 -9.83 -18.70 -5.58
CA ALA A 217 -9.92 -17.67 -4.57
C ALA A 217 -11.25 -16.92 -4.69
N ARG A 218 -11.93 -16.69 -3.56
CA ARG A 218 -13.15 -15.88 -3.53
C ARG A 218 -12.80 -14.42 -3.82
N HIS A 219 -13.37 -13.84 -4.87
CA HIS A 219 -13.12 -12.43 -5.22
C HIS A 219 -14.23 -11.53 -4.69
N ARG A 220 -13.88 -10.61 -3.79
CA ARG A 220 -14.79 -9.61 -3.23
C ARG A 220 -14.36 -8.19 -3.64
N HIS A 221 -15.34 -7.33 -3.82
CA HIS A 221 -15.15 -5.94 -4.21
C HIS A 221 -15.20 -5.02 -3.00
N CYS A 222 -14.25 -4.11 -2.92
CA CYS A 222 -14.20 -3.10 -1.89
C CYS A 222 -15.48 -2.24 -1.85
N LEU A 223 -16.17 -2.26 -0.70
CA LEU A 223 -17.38 -1.48 -0.46
C LEU A 223 -17.12 0.04 -0.48
N ARG A 224 -15.92 0.47 -0.07
CA ARG A 224 -15.46 1.86 -0.20
C ARG A 224 -15.41 2.30 -1.67
N HIS A 225 -14.94 1.42 -2.56
CA HIS A 225 -14.89 1.65 -4.01
C HIS A 225 -16.27 1.59 -4.66
N LEU A 226 -17.15 0.67 -4.23
CA LEU A 226 -18.54 0.58 -4.69
C LEU A 226 -19.28 1.92 -4.54
N ARG A 227 -19.18 2.56 -3.37
CA ARG A 227 -19.90 3.79 -3.04
C ARG A 227 -19.28 5.09 -3.57
N GLU A 228 -18.13 5.04 -4.26
CA GLU A 228 -17.44 6.27 -4.68
C GLU A 228 -18.23 7.11 -5.68
N ASN A 229 -19.09 6.47 -6.48
CA ASN A 229 -19.93 7.14 -7.47
C ASN A 229 -21.05 7.99 -6.83
N TYR A 230 -21.33 7.77 -5.54
CA TYR A 230 -22.38 8.46 -4.76
C TYR A 230 -21.79 9.32 -3.63
N LYS A 231 -20.50 9.69 -3.73
CA LYS A 231 -19.82 10.56 -2.75
C LYS A 231 -20.58 11.86 -2.53
N LYS A 232 -20.94 12.12 -1.26
CA LYS A 232 -21.73 13.26 -0.72
C LYS A 232 -23.25 13.13 -0.75
N ASP A 233 -23.78 11.96 -1.06
CA ASP A 233 -25.20 11.66 -0.97
C ASP A 233 -25.50 10.81 0.29
N ILE A 234 -26.70 10.90 0.86
CA ILE A 234 -27.19 9.98 1.91
C ILE A 234 -27.19 8.52 1.43
N LEU A 235 -27.29 8.31 0.10
CA LEU A 235 -27.06 7.03 -0.56
C LEU A 235 -25.69 6.40 -0.20
N CYS A 236 -24.64 7.21 0.02
CA CYS A 236 -23.29 6.71 0.34
C CYS A 236 -23.25 5.91 1.65
N ASP A 237 -24.05 6.31 2.64
CA ASP A 237 -24.12 5.60 3.92
C ASP A 237 -25.14 4.46 3.85
N LYS A 238 -26.27 4.65 3.17
CA LYS A 238 -27.24 3.57 2.91
C LYS A 238 -26.61 2.39 2.17
N MET A 239 -25.78 2.64 1.15
CA MET A 239 -24.99 1.62 0.45
C MET A 239 -23.98 0.92 1.36
N TYR A 240 -23.38 1.65 2.31
CA TYR A 240 -22.46 1.06 3.28
C TYR A 240 -23.20 0.12 4.24
N TRP A 241 -24.37 0.53 4.74
CA TRP A 241 -25.21 -0.30 5.61
C TRP A 241 -25.78 -1.51 4.87
N ALA A 242 -26.24 -1.36 3.63
CA ALA A 242 -26.66 -2.48 2.79
C ALA A 242 -25.51 -3.48 2.55
N GLY A 243 -24.32 -2.98 2.18
CA GLY A 243 -23.15 -3.83 2.00
C GLY A 243 -22.70 -4.54 3.28
N SER A 244 -22.86 -3.91 4.45
CA SER A 244 -22.41 -4.43 5.74
C SER A 244 -23.46 -5.27 6.48
N ALA A 245 -24.68 -5.41 5.93
CA ALA A 245 -25.74 -6.20 6.55
C ALA A 245 -25.37 -7.70 6.60
N SER A 246 -25.51 -8.31 7.79
CA SER A 246 -25.30 -9.74 8.03
C SER A 246 -26.58 -10.58 7.95
N ASP A 247 -27.74 -9.94 7.82
CA ASP A 247 -29.04 -10.58 7.71
C ASP A 247 -29.88 -9.99 6.57
N PHE A 248 -30.85 -10.78 6.06
CA PHE A 248 -31.68 -10.41 4.92
C PHE A 248 -32.67 -9.28 5.22
N ALA A 249 -33.14 -9.14 6.46
CA ALA A 249 -34.12 -8.11 6.82
C ALA A 249 -33.46 -6.72 6.84
N THR A 250 -32.29 -6.60 7.49
CA THR A 250 -31.46 -5.38 7.46
C THR A 250 -31.05 -5.05 6.02
N PHE A 251 -30.57 -6.03 5.24
CA PHE A 251 -30.20 -5.83 3.84
C PHE A 251 -31.37 -5.26 3.02
N SER A 252 -32.52 -5.91 3.08
CA SER A 252 -33.71 -5.53 2.31
C SER A 252 -34.22 -4.15 2.71
N GLN A 253 -34.22 -3.83 4.02
CA GLN A 253 -34.59 -2.50 4.51
C GLN A 253 -33.68 -1.39 3.96
N GLN A 254 -32.35 -1.62 3.90
CA GLN A 254 -31.44 -0.62 3.33
C GLN A 254 -31.59 -0.52 1.80
N MET A 255 -31.77 -1.64 1.09
CA MET A 255 -32.02 -1.63 -0.35
C MET A 255 -33.32 -0.89 -0.73
N GLU A 256 -34.40 -1.11 0.02
CA GLU A 256 -35.66 -0.39 -0.16
C GLU A 256 -35.53 1.11 0.18
N SER A 257 -34.75 1.43 1.22
CA SER A 257 -34.41 2.82 1.53
C SER A 257 -33.59 3.49 0.41
N ILE A 258 -32.71 2.75 -0.27
CA ILE A 258 -31.97 3.26 -1.45
C ILE A 258 -32.93 3.49 -2.61
N ARG A 259 -33.83 2.53 -2.88
CA ARG A 259 -34.84 2.61 -3.95
C ARG A 259 -35.75 3.84 -3.81
N THR A 260 -36.19 4.14 -2.59
CA THR A 260 -37.00 5.32 -2.26
C THR A 260 -36.25 6.64 -2.49
N ILE A 261 -34.92 6.67 -2.30
CA ILE A 261 -34.09 7.88 -2.45
C ILE A 261 -33.68 8.09 -3.92
N ASP A 262 -33.19 7.04 -4.60
CA ASP A 262 -32.91 7.04 -6.03
C ASP A 262 -33.08 5.62 -6.62
N GLN A 263 -34.18 5.42 -7.36
CA GLN A 263 -34.44 4.20 -8.11
C GLN A 263 -33.26 3.81 -9.02
N ARG A 264 -32.55 4.77 -9.63
CA ARG A 264 -31.40 4.45 -10.49
C ARG A 264 -30.21 3.94 -9.70
N ALA A 265 -30.06 4.35 -8.45
CA ALA A 265 -29.02 3.81 -7.55
C ALA A 265 -29.35 2.38 -7.11
N TYR A 266 -30.64 2.07 -6.89
CA TYR A 266 -31.11 0.70 -6.69
C TYR A 266 -30.89 -0.17 -7.93
N ASP A 267 -31.36 0.25 -9.11
CA ASP A 267 -31.20 -0.45 -10.39
C ASP A 267 -29.72 -0.70 -10.72
N TRP A 268 -28.87 0.28 -10.38
CA TRP A 268 -27.43 0.13 -10.42
C TRP A 268 -26.99 -0.99 -9.47
N LEU A 269 -27.29 -0.96 -8.16
CA LEU A 269 -26.85 -2.01 -7.24
C LEU A 269 -27.30 -3.43 -7.63
N VAL A 270 -28.55 -3.65 -8.01
CA VAL A 270 -29.08 -4.99 -8.34
C VAL A 270 -28.50 -5.60 -9.62
N THR A 271 -27.96 -4.77 -10.52
CA THR A 271 -27.23 -5.25 -11.71
C THR A 271 -25.76 -5.59 -11.42
N ARG A 272 -25.30 -5.49 -10.16
CA ARG A 272 -24.02 -6.06 -9.72
C ARG A 272 -24.28 -7.38 -8.98
N ASP A 273 -23.38 -8.33 -9.20
CA ASP A 273 -23.20 -9.53 -8.38
C ASP A 273 -23.17 -9.18 -6.88
N VAL A 274 -24.25 -9.54 -6.17
CA VAL A 274 -24.50 -9.15 -4.78
C VAL A 274 -23.53 -9.83 -3.82
N GLU A 275 -23.10 -11.06 -4.12
CA GLU A 275 -22.15 -11.81 -3.29
C GLU A 275 -20.79 -11.12 -3.20
N LYS A 276 -20.38 -10.44 -4.29
CA LYS A 276 -19.09 -9.76 -4.33
C LYS A 276 -19.02 -8.49 -3.50
N TRP A 277 -20.14 -7.86 -3.11
CA TRP A 277 -20.10 -6.59 -2.37
C TRP A 277 -20.87 -6.56 -1.04
N THR A 278 -21.76 -7.52 -0.77
CA THR A 278 -22.43 -7.63 0.55
C THR A 278 -21.69 -8.56 1.49
N LEU A 279 -21.95 -8.43 2.79
CA LEU A 279 -21.53 -9.36 3.84
C LEU A 279 -22.51 -10.54 3.97
N LEU A 280 -23.79 -10.31 3.69
CA LEU A 280 -24.88 -11.29 3.73
C LEU A 280 -24.58 -12.62 3.00
N TYR A 281 -23.98 -12.54 1.81
CA TYR A 281 -23.61 -13.72 1.00
C TYR A 281 -22.08 -13.95 0.97
N ASP A 282 -21.36 -13.47 2.00
CA ASP A 282 -19.91 -13.62 2.02
C ASP A 282 -19.45 -15.01 2.50
N TYR A 283 -20.23 -15.66 3.37
CA TYR A 283 -19.90 -16.94 4.03
C TYR A 283 -18.57 -16.92 4.80
N GLY A 284 -18.21 -15.77 5.37
CA GLY A 284 -16.99 -15.61 6.18
C GLY A 284 -15.69 -15.43 5.41
N ALA A 285 -15.72 -15.49 4.09
CA ALA A 285 -14.54 -15.40 3.24
C ALA A 285 -13.64 -14.19 3.55
N ARG A 286 -14.22 -13.03 3.84
CA ARG A 286 -13.47 -11.78 4.03
C ARG A 286 -13.06 -11.49 5.48
N TYR A 287 -13.39 -12.33 6.45
CA TYR A 287 -13.10 -12.13 7.89
C TYR A 287 -13.46 -10.70 8.36
N GLY A 288 -14.69 -10.25 8.04
CA GLY A 288 -15.16 -8.88 8.32
C GLY A 288 -14.56 -7.75 7.47
N THR A 289 -13.55 -8.02 6.63
CA THR A 289 -12.85 -6.98 5.85
C THR A 289 -13.68 -6.52 4.66
N MET A 290 -14.32 -5.36 4.77
CA MET A 290 -15.19 -4.82 3.70
C MET A 290 -14.49 -3.94 2.66
N THR A 291 -13.19 -3.65 2.83
CA THR A 291 -12.51 -2.58 2.06
C THR A 291 -11.05 -2.87 1.75
N THR A 292 -10.51 -2.17 0.75
CA THR A 292 -9.06 -2.11 0.44
C THR A 292 -8.28 -1.21 1.40
N ASN A 293 -8.81 -0.92 2.60
CA ASN A 293 -8.13 -0.05 3.58
C ASN A 293 -6.73 -0.57 3.94
N ALA A 294 -6.49 -1.89 3.93
CA ALA A 294 -5.21 -2.47 4.28
C ALA A 294 -4.11 -2.10 3.27
N SER A 295 -4.32 -2.36 1.98
CA SER A 295 -3.39 -1.97 0.92
C SER A 295 -3.33 -0.45 0.75
N GLU A 296 -4.45 0.28 0.85
CA GLU A 296 -4.45 1.76 0.80
C GLU A 296 -3.60 2.40 1.91
N SER A 297 -3.68 1.85 3.12
CA SER A 297 -2.90 2.34 4.27
C SER A 297 -1.42 2.07 4.08
N PHE A 298 -1.04 0.88 3.59
CA PHE A 298 0.36 0.58 3.27
C PHE A 298 0.89 1.41 2.08
N ASN A 299 0.06 1.68 1.06
CA ASN A 299 0.37 2.66 0.01
C ASN A 299 0.55 4.10 0.54
N GLY A 300 -0.02 4.39 1.71
CA GLY A 300 0.23 5.57 2.53
C GLY A 300 1.62 5.57 3.18
N VAL A 301 2.03 4.46 3.81
CA VAL A 301 3.39 4.26 4.37
C VAL A 301 4.45 4.44 3.28
N LEU A 302 4.29 3.74 2.15
CA LEU A 302 5.21 3.77 1.01
C LEU A 302 5.21 5.10 0.22
N LYS A 303 4.40 6.09 0.59
CA LYS A 303 4.20 7.34 -0.17
C LYS A 303 5.48 8.13 -0.46
N ARG A 304 6.50 8.06 0.41
CA ARG A 304 7.82 8.67 0.14
C ARG A 304 8.78 7.73 -0.60
N SER A 305 8.69 6.43 -0.32
CA SER A 305 9.48 5.37 -0.95
C SER A 305 9.25 5.30 -2.46
N ARG A 306 8.02 5.55 -2.92
CA ARG A 306 7.65 5.70 -4.34
C ARG A 306 8.40 6.81 -5.09
N GLY A 307 9.03 7.74 -4.38
CA GLY A 307 9.86 8.80 -4.94
C GLY A 307 11.36 8.49 -4.97
N LEU A 308 11.77 7.25 -4.68
CA LEU A 308 13.17 6.82 -4.64
C LEU A 308 13.61 6.14 -5.96
N PRO A 309 14.93 6.02 -6.21
CA PRO A 309 15.47 5.08 -7.20
C PRO A 309 15.02 3.64 -6.93
N ILE A 310 14.99 2.78 -7.97
CA ILE A 310 14.33 1.46 -7.90
C ILE A 310 14.87 0.54 -6.79
N GLN A 311 16.19 0.41 -6.67
CA GLN A 311 16.81 -0.41 -5.63
C GLN A 311 16.54 0.16 -4.22
N ALA A 312 16.55 1.50 -4.08
CA ALA A 312 16.21 2.18 -2.84
C ALA A 312 14.72 2.04 -2.47
N LEU A 313 13.83 1.86 -3.46
CA LEU A 313 12.42 1.58 -3.24
C LEU A 313 12.22 0.16 -2.71
N VAL A 314 12.88 -0.84 -3.30
CA VAL A 314 12.87 -2.24 -2.79
C VAL A 314 13.46 -2.26 -1.37
N SER A 315 14.60 -1.60 -1.14
CA SER A 315 15.21 -1.44 0.18
C SER A 315 14.29 -0.74 1.19
N ALA A 316 13.52 0.27 0.76
CA ALA A 316 12.52 0.87 1.62
C ALA A 316 11.38 -0.11 1.98
N THR A 317 10.90 -0.95 1.05
CA THR A 317 9.90 -1.98 1.40
C THR A 317 10.45 -2.98 2.42
N TYR A 318 11.73 -3.34 2.30
CA TYR A 318 12.42 -4.25 3.22
C TYR A 318 12.46 -3.69 4.65
N TYR A 319 12.96 -2.46 4.83
CA TYR A 319 13.03 -1.82 6.15
C TYR A 319 11.66 -1.48 6.74
N HIS A 320 10.64 -1.20 5.92
CA HIS A 320 9.26 -1.06 6.41
C HIS A 320 8.69 -2.39 6.92
N CYS A 321 9.00 -3.52 6.28
CA CYS A 321 8.59 -4.83 6.81
C CYS A 321 9.31 -5.16 8.11
N ILE A 322 10.62 -4.90 8.21
CA ILE A 322 11.39 -5.06 9.46
C ILE A 322 10.76 -4.25 10.61
N ALA A 323 10.50 -2.96 10.39
CA ALA A 323 9.92 -2.11 11.43
C ALA A 323 8.59 -2.68 11.96
N MET A 324 7.73 -3.17 11.05
CA MET A 324 6.44 -3.76 11.41
C MET A 324 6.55 -5.13 12.11
N PHE A 325 7.62 -5.90 11.85
CA PHE A 325 7.89 -7.14 12.58
C PHE A 325 8.40 -6.84 13.99
N LEU A 326 9.38 -5.92 14.12
CA LEU A 326 9.96 -5.55 15.42
C LEU A 326 8.96 -4.85 16.35
N GLU A 327 8.17 -3.89 15.85
CA GLU A 327 7.10 -3.24 16.64
C GLU A 327 6.12 -4.28 17.22
N ARG A 328 5.90 -5.39 16.52
CA ARG A 328 4.94 -6.45 16.90
C ARG A 328 5.53 -7.57 17.74
N GLU A 329 6.85 -7.68 17.78
CA GLU A 329 7.61 -8.51 18.71
C GLU A 329 7.71 -7.84 20.10
N GLU A 330 7.83 -6.50 20.13
CA GLU A 330 7.80 -5.70 21.36
C GLU A 330 6.38 -5.56 21.96
N ASP A 331 5.31 -5.63 21.16
CA ASP A 331 3.89 -5.66 21.58
C ASP A 331 3.50 -6.97 22.31
N ASN A 332 4.14 -7.21 23.46
CA ASN A 332 3.89 -8.36 24.33
C ASN A 332 2.63 -8.14 25.21
N ILE A 333 1.53 -7.71 24.59
CA ILE A 333 0.23 -7.51 25.25
C ILE A 333 -0.35 -8.89 25.56
N ALA A 334 -0.21 -9.31 26.80
CA ALA A 334 -0.72 -10.59 27.30
C ALA A 334 -2.25 -10.61 27.37
N HIS A 335 -2.88 -11.03 26.28
CA HIS A 335 -4.16 -11.72 26.35
C HIS A 335 -3.89 -13.23 26.50
N LYS A 336 -4.76 -13.95 27.23
CA LYS A 336 -4.60 -15.39 27.50
C LYS A 336 -5.91 -16.10 27.21
N ILE A 337 -5.90 -16.99 26.22
CA ILE A 337 -7.01 -17.85 25.80
C ILE A 337 -6.40 -19.21 25.43
N VAL A 338 -7.01 -20.32 25.89
CA VAL A 338 -6.58 -21.73 25.69
C VAL A 338 -7.83 -22.62 25.57
N LEU A 339 -7.77 -23.74 24.83
CA LEU A 339 -8.96 -24.30 24.15
C LEU A 339 -9.05 -25.81 23.88
N THR A 340 -10.31 -26.28 23.74
CA THR A 340 -10.92 -27.42 22.95
C THR A 340 -12.48 -27.36 23.14
N ASP A 341 -13.37 -28.23 22.60
CA ASP A 341 -14.15 -28.11 21.34
C ASP A 341 -15.66 -28.49 21.57
N ASN A 342 -16.72 -28.28 20.74
CA ASN A 342 -16.92 -27.76 19.36
C ASN A 342 -18.39 -27.22 19.11
N GLU A 343 -18.73 -26.83 17.87
CA GLU A 343 -20.03 -26.46 17.19
C GLU A 343 -21.14 -25.60 17.88
N GLY A 344 -21.48 -24.46 17.26
CA GLY A 344 -22.46 -23.48 17.76
C GLY A 344 -22.78 -22.35 16.79
N ASN A 345 -24.02 -22.27 16.30
CA ASN A 345 -24.46 -21.26 15.32
C ASN A 345 -25.29 -20.13 15.96
N CYS A 346 -25.14 -18.89 15.46
CA CYS A 346 -25.96 -17.72 15.85
C CYS A 346 -26.73 -17.18 14.63
N SER A 347 -28.02 -16.89 14.79
CA SER A 347 -28.86 -16.22 13.78
C SER A 347 -28.36 -14.82 13.39
N CYS A 348 -27.46 -14.24 14.18
CA CYS A 348 -26.76 -13.01 13.88
C CYS A 348 -25.61 -13.16 12.86
N HIS A 349 -25.26 -14.39 12.46
CA HIS A 349 -24.20 -14.77 11.52
C HIS A 349 -22.75 -14.32 11.85
N ASN A 350 -22.55 -13.47 12.86
CA ASN A 350 -21.25 -12.91 13.23
C ASN A 350 -20.13 -13.95 13.43
N ILE A 351 -20.43 -15.12 13.98
CA ILE A 351 -19.45 -16.21 14.11
C ILE A 351 -18.90 -16.67 12.76
N VAL A 352 -19.78 -16.88 11.76
CA VAL A 352 -19.37 -17.24 10.39
C VAL A 352 -18.64 -16.08 9.71
N LEU A 353 -19.07 -14.85 9.95
CA LEU A 353 -18.59 -13.66 9.22
C LEU A 353 -17.24 -13.11 9.72
N TYR A 354 -16.98 -13.23 11.03
CA TYR A 354 -15.79 -12.68 11.69
C TYR A 354 -14.88 -13.76 12.30
N HIS A 355 -15.31 -15.03 12.32
CA HIS A 355 -14.58 -16.17 12.89
C HIS A 355 -14.23 -16.01 14.37
N ILE A 356 -15.11 -15.31 15.11
CA ILE A 356 -15.01 -15.03 16.56
C ILE A 356 -16.45 -15.04 17.12
N PRO A 357 -16.71 -15.56 18.34
CA PRO A 357 -18.00 -15.50 19.01
C PRO A 357 -18.60 -14.10 19.08
N CYS A 358 -19.92 -14.01 18.91
CA CYS A 358 -20.69 -12.82 19.20
C CYS A 358 -21.12 -12.78 20.67
N ALA A 359 -21.49 -11.60 21.19
CA ALA A 359 -21.99 -11.44 22.54
C ALA A 359 -23.18 -12.37 22.88
N HIS A 360 -24.09 -12.62 21.93
CA HIS A 360 -25.22 -13.55 22.10
C HIS A 360 -24.75 -14.99 22.35
N LEU A 361 -23.77 -15.45 21.58
CA LEU A 361 -23.21 -16.79 21.70
C LEU A 361 -22.41 -16.90 23.01
N ILE A 362 -21.57 -15.92 23.34
CA ILE A 362 -20.82 -15.87 24.61
C ILE A 362 -21.77 -15.97 25.81
N ALA A 363 -22.90 -15.25 25.79
CA ALA A 363 -23.91 -15.34 26.85
C ALA A 363 -24.51 -16.75 26.99
N ILE A 364 -24.88 -17.39 25.88
CA ILE A 364 -25.44 -18.76 25.89
C ILE A 364 -24.39 -19.80 26.32
N LEU A 365 -23.14 -19.65 25.88
CA LEU A 365 -22.06 -20.57 26.22
C LEU A 365 -21.62 -20.42 27.68
N GLY A 366 -21.59 -19.20 28.22
CA GLY A 366 -21.39 -18.94 29.64
C GLY A 366 -22.46 -19.61 30.51
N LEU A 367 -23.74 -19.56 30.10
CA LEU A 367 -24.82 -20.30 30.76
C LEU A 367 -24.66 -21.82 30.66
N ARG A 368 -24.14 -22.33 29.54
CA ARG A 368 -23.88 -23.76 29.31
C ARG A 368 -22.54 -24.27 29.85
N ARG A 369 -21.70 -23.38 30.41
CA ARG A 369 -20.30 -23.67 30.82
C ARG A 369 -19.44 -24.28 29.71
N VAL A 370 -19.73 -23.92 28.46
CA VAL A 370 -18.96 -24.33 27.29
C VAL A 370 -17.92 -23.24 27.01
N ALA A 371 -16.68 -23.63 26.72
CA ALA A 371 -15.64 -22.68 26.31
C ALA A 371 -16.11 -21.95 25.04
N HIS A 372 -16.06 -20.62 25.05
CA HIS A 372 -16.49 -19.81 23.91
C HIS A 372 -15.44 -19.77 22.81
N GLU A 373 -14.21 -20.13 23.14
CA GLU A 373 -13.08 -19.86 22.28
C GLU A 373 -12.96 -20.94 21.18
N GLN A 374 -13.68 -22.08 21.28
CA GLN A 374 -13.71 -23.20 20.31
C GLN A 374 -14.39 -22.86 18.98
N PHE A 375 -14.84 -21.61 18.92
CA PHE A 375 -15.53 -20.94 17.83
C PHE A 375 -14.68 -19.85 17.19
N ILE A 376 -13.43 -19.71 17.64
CA ILE A 376 -12.44 -18.79 17.11
C ILE A 376 -11.61 -19.56 16.07
N SER A 377 -11.51 -19.03 14.85
CA SER A 377 -10.60 -19.60 13.84
C SER A 377 -9.14 -19.52 14.30
N ASP A 378 -8.32 -20.51 13.95
CA ASP A 378 -6.88 -20.50 14.22
C ASP A 378 -6.23 -19.18 13.78
N TYR A 379 -6.65 -18.60 12.65
CA TYR A 379 -6.16 -17.32 12.13
C TYR A 379 -6.57 -16.08 12.94
N CYS A 380 -7.30 -16.26 14.04
CA CYS A 380 -7.66 -15.22 15.02
C CYS A 380 -7.00 -15.48 16.40
N THR A 381 -6.13 -16.49 16.52
CA THR A 381 -5.47 -16.85 17.79
C THR A 381 -4.15 -16.11 18.01
N ILE A 382 -3.73 -16.05 19.27
CA ILE A 382 -2.42 -15.52 19.69
C ILE A 382 -1.28 -16.42 19.22
N SER A 383 -1.53 -17.73 19.06
CA SER A 383 -0.55 -18.67 18.49
C SER A 383 -0.21 -18.28 17.05
N SER A 384 -1.24 -18.03 16.22
CA SER A 384 -1.07 -17.57 14.84
C SER A 384 -0.50 -16.16 14.75
N TYR A 385 -0.85 -15.25 15.68
CA TYR A 385 -0.18 -13.94 15.76
C TYR A 385 1.33 -14.09 15.97
N LYS A 386 1.76 -14.87 16.97
CA LYS A 386 3.19 -15.10 17.24
C LYS A 386 3.90 -15.82 16.09
N SER A 387 3.24 -16.83 15.51
CA SER A 387 3.77 -17.59 14.37
C SER A 387 3.91 -16.74 13.10
N THR A 388 3.07 -15.70 12.94
CA THR A 388 3.18 -14.70 11.86
C THR A 388 4.50 -13.92 11.90
N TYR A 389 5.04 -13.66 13.09
CA TYR A 389 6.24 -12.82 13.30
C TYR A 389 7.48 -13.59 13.77
N THR A 390 7.37 -14.92 13.92
CA THR A 390 8.52 -15.80 14.23
C THR A 390 9.63 -15.76 13.15
N PRO A 391 9.33 -15.61 11.84
CA PRO A 391 10.38 -15.54 10.81
C PRO A 391 11.20 -14.25 10.88
N CYS A 392 12.53 -14.40 10.98
CA CYS A 392 13.45 -13.27 11.18
C CYS A 392 13.93 -12.65 9.86
N PHE A 393 13.99 -11.32 9.80
CA PHE A 393 14.67 -10.58 8.73
C PHE A 393 16.16 -10.42 9.04
N HIS A 394 17.03 -10.87 8.14
CA HIS A 394 18.49 -10.81 8.30
C HIS A 394 19.11 -9.59 7.60
N ALA A 395 19.94 -8.85 8.33
CA ALA A 395 20.61 -7.65 7.84
C ALA A 395 21.31 -7.88 6.48
N ILE A 396 21.05 -6.98 5.53
CA ILE A 396 21.70 -6.99 4.22
C ILE A 396 23.11 -6.40 4.39
N PRO A 397 24.18 -7.10 3.95
CA PRO A 397 25.54 -6.60 4.06
C PRO A 397 25.78 -5.40 3.13
N ASP A 398 26.90 -4.70 3.33
CA ASP A 398 27.30 -3.59 2.48
C ASP A 398 27.50 -4.01 1.01
N ILE A 399 27.35 -3.07 0.08
CA ILE A 399 27.50 -3.27 -1.38
C ILE A 399 28.87 -3.83 -1.80
N THR A 400 29.90 -3.61 -0.99
CA THR A 400 31.23 -4.22 -1.15
C THR A 400 31.23 -5.75 -0.98
N CYS A 401 30.29 -6.30 -0.21
CA CYS A 401 30.14 -7.74 0.02
C CYS A 401 29.19 -8.43 -0.96
N TRP A 402 28.46 -7.68 -1.80
CA TRP A 402 27.49 -8.28 -2.73
C TRP A 402 28.22 -9.02 -3.85
N GLN A 403 27.80 -10.25 -4.13
CA GLN A 403 28.41 -11.05 -5.21
C GLN A 403 28.31 -10.35 -6.58
N PRO A 404 29.22 -10.67 -7.53
CA PRO A 404 29.06 -10.27 -8.92
C PRO A 404 27.73 -10.77 -9.50
N LEU A 405 27.25 -10.12 -10.57
CA LEU A 405 26.04 -10.54 -11.24
C LEU A 405 26.24 -11.91 -11.91
N ASN A 406 25.33 -12.86 -11.68
CA ASN A 406 25.43 -14.21 -12.25
C ASN A 406 25.40 -14.16 -13.80
N PRO A 407 26.48 -14.53 -14.51
CA PRO A 407 26.53 -14.46 -15.97
C PRO A 407 25.48 -15.35 -16.66
N ALA A 408 25.07 -16.45 -16.03
CA ALA A 408 24.08 -17.37 -16.59
C ALA A 408 22.68 -16.76 -16.74
N ARG A 409 22.40 -15.61 -16.12
CA ARG A 409 21.13 -14.87 -16.30
C ARG A 409 21.04 -14.16 -17.67
N GLY A 410 22.14 -14.03 -18.43
CA GLY A 410 22.18 -13.38 -19.75
C GLY A 410 22.03 -11.85 -19.74
N ILE A 411 21.56 -11.25 -18.65
CA ILE A 411 21.49 -9.80 -18.47
C ILE A 411 22.85 -9.29 -17.97
N ILE A 412 23.63 -8.65 -18.84
CA ILE A 412 24.94 -8.05 -18.47
C ILE A 412 24.76 -6.73 -17.71
N GLU A 413 23.83 -5.88 -18.17
CA GLU A 413 23.47 -4.61 -17.52
C GLU A 413 21.96 -4.37 -17.65
N LEU A 414 21.27 -4.14 -16.52
CA LEU A 414 19.87 -3.76 -16.52
C LEU A 414 19.70 -2.26 -16.80
N LEU A 415 19.12 -1.92 -17.96
CA LEU A 415 18.83 -0.55 -18.37
C LEU A 415 17.49 -0.04 -17.76
N PRO A 416 17.37 1.26 -17.46
CA PRO A 416 16.11 1.84 -16.99
C PRO A 416 15.01 1.85 -18.07
N PRO A 417 13.73 1.94 -17.67
CA PRO A 417 12.61 2.05 -18.61
C PRO A 417 12.63 3.37 -19.38
N ASN A 418 12.14 3.33 -20.63
CA ASN A 418 12.09 4.50 -21.53
C ASN A 418 11.11 5.60 -21.06
N LEU A 419 10.14 5.24 -20.21
CA LEU A 419 9.06 6.12 -19.77
C LEU A 419 9.51 7.12 -18.70
N ILE A 420 10.23 8.16 -19.11
CA ILE A 420 10.70 9.25 -18.24
C ILE A 420 9.55 10.24 -17.94
N ARG A 421 9.45 10.70 -16.69
CA ARG A 421 8.51 11.75 -16.27
C ARG A 421 8.97 13.14 -16.72
N ARG A 422 8.08 13.90 -17.36
CA ARG A 422 8.29 15.33 -17.70
C ARG A 422 8.52 16.17 -16.43
N SER A 423 9.28 17.26 -16.55
CA SER A 423 9.58 18.17 -15.43
C SER A 423 8.31 18.80 -14.85
N GLY A 424 8.24 18.91 -13.52
CA GLY A 424 7.08 19.46 -12.79
C GLY A 424 6.87 18.79 -11.44
N ARG A 425 5.94 19.32 -10.63
CA ARG A 425 5.53 18.68 -9.35
C ARG A 425 4.77 17.38 -9.65
N PRO A 426 5.20 16.21 -9.15
CA PRO A 426 4.44 14.97 -9.35
C PRO A 426 3.03 15.08 -8.76
N GLN A 427 2.02 14.70 -9.56
CA GLN A 427 0.69 14.46 -9.01
C GLN A 427 0.77 13.23 -8.09
N SER A 428 0.29 13.39 -6.86
CA SER A 428 0.35 12.36 -5.80
C SER A 428 -0.99 11.65 -5.58
N ARG A 429 -1.99 11.95 -6.42
CA ARG A 429 -3.29 11.28 -6.48
C ARG A 429 -3.38 10.56 -7.83
N ARG A 430 -4.08 9.42 -7.86
CA ARG A 430 -4.42 8.69 -9.10
C ARG A 430 -5.20 9.66 -10.02
N TYR A 431 -4.97 9.58 -11.33
CA TYR A 431 -5.88 10.24 -12.28
C TYR A 431 -7.28 9.63 -12.09
N LYS A 432 -8.32 10.46 -12.21
CA LYS A 432 -9.67 9.94 -12.38
C LYS A 432 -9.76 9.32 -13.77
N ASN A 433 -9.63 7.99 -13.86
CA ASN A 433 -9.92 7.25 -15.09
C ASN A 433 -11.41 7.37 -15.43
N THR A 434 -11.82 6.97 -16.64
CA THR A 434 -13.23 7.02 -17.12
C THR A 434 -14.23 6.27 -16.22
N MET A 435 -13.79 5.38 -15.34
CA MET A 435 -14.63 4.78 -14.29
C MET A 435 -15.06 5.79 -13.18
N ASN A 436 -14.54 7.01 -13.18
CA ASN A 436 -15.04 8.16 -12.41
C ASN A 436 -16.00 9.05 -13.22
N GLU A 437 -16.42 8.62 -14.40
CA GLU A 437 -17.67 9.11 -14.98
C GLU A 437 -18.81 8.61 -14.09
N THR A 438 -19.14 9.44 -13.09
CA THR A 438 -20.55 9.68 -12.79
C THR A 438 -21.31 9.81 -14.12
N VAL A 439 -22.57 9.39 -14.16
CA VAL A 439 -23.49 9.86 -15.21
C VAL A 439 -23.67 11.35 -14.96
N ASP A 440 -22.71 12.10 -15.47
CA ASP A 440 -22.42 13.46 -15.04
C ASP A 440 -23.46 14.33 -15.73
N ARG A 441 -24.62 14.48 -15.07
CA ARG A 441 -25.51 15.63 -15.24
C ARG A 441 -24.69 16.87 -14.89
N ARG A 442 -23.85 17.27 -15.84
CA ARG A 442 -22.88 18.35 -15.71
C ARG A 442 -23.64 19.65 -15.46
N ASN A 443 -23.82 19.98 -14.19
CA ASN A 443 -24.18 21.32 -13.71
C ASN A 443 -23.04 22.33 -13.95
N THR A 444 -22.27 22.16 -15.03
CA THR A 444 -21.26 23.10 -15.50
C THR A 444 -21.98 24.29 -16.09
N LYS A 445 -22.14 25.33 -15.27
CA LYS A 445 -22.63 26.63 -15.70
C LYS A 445 -21.64 27.24 -16.70
N CYS A 446 -22.14 27.64 -17.87
CA CYS A 446 -21.35 28.31 -18.89
C CYS A 446 -20.65 29.54 -18.31
N GLY A 447 -19.36 29.72 -18.64
CA GLY A 447 -18.57 30.83 -18.14
C GLY A 447 -19.13 32.21 -18.47
N ILE A 448 -19.89 32.32 -19.57
CA ILE A 448 -20.50 33.56 -20.08
C ILE A 448 -21.93 33.72 -19.53
N CYS A 449 -22.91 32.98 -20.05
CA CYS A 449 -24.32 33.18 -19.69
C CYS A 449 -24.76 32.54 -18.36
N LYS A 450 -23.88 31.78 -17.69
CA LYS A 450 -24.16 31.03 -16.43
C LYS A 450 -25.25 29.95 -16.51
N GLU A 451 -25.84 29.71 -17.68
CA GLU A 451 -26.78 28.60 -17.93
C GLU A 451 -26.06 27.25 -17.98
N ILE A 452 -26.77 26.16 -17.72
CA ILE A 452 -26.23 24.80 -17.65
C ILE A 452 -26.36 24.11 -19.03
N GLY A 453 -25.43 23.21 -19.35
CA GLY A 453 -25.54 22.32 -20.53
C GLY A 453 -24.62 22.65 -21.69
N HIS A 454 -23.84 23.73 -21.62
CA HIS A 454 -22.87 24.08 -22.66
C HIS A 454 -21.63 24.81 -22.10
N TYR A 455 -20.55 24.85 -22.88
CA TYR A 455 -19.26 25.44 -22.48
C TYR A 455 -19.07 26.85 -23.05
N ARG A 456 -18.05 27.58 -22.58
CA ARG A 456 -17.76 28.95 -23.05
C ARG A 456 -17.66 29.07 -24.58
N GLY A 457 -16.90 28.17 -25.23
CA GLY A 457 -16.69 28.19 -26.68
C GLY A 457 -17.92 27.77 -27.50
N THR A 458 -18.87 27.04 -26.89
CA THR A 458 -20.14 26.63 -27.52
C THR A 458 -21.32 27.43 -26.98
N CYS A 459 -21.08 28.63 -26.42
CA CYS A 459 -22.13 29.45 -25.85
C CYS A 459 -22.82 30.27 -26.95
N PRO A 460 -24.17 30.28 -27.02
CA PRO A 460 -24.92 31.14 -27.94
C PRO A 460 -24.66 32.64 -27.73
N ARG A 461 -24.21 33.03 -26.52
CA ARG A 461 -23.82 34.40 -26.17
C ARG A 461 -22.30 34.63 -26.21
N ASN A 462 -21.52 33.77 -26.87
CA ASN A 462 -20.07 33.97 -27.01
C ASN A 462 -19.79 35.07 -28.04
N PRO A 463 -19.18 36.22 -27.69
CA PRO A 463 -18.90 37.29 -28.64
C PRO A 463 -17.90 36.89 -29.75
N GLU A 464 -17.16 35.78 -29.60
CA GLU A 464 -16.32 35.22 -30.67
C GLU A 464 -17.13 34.39 -31.71
N ASN A 465 -18.36 33.98 -31.36
CA ASN A 465 -19.27 33.24 -32.26
C ASN A 465 -20.34 34.13 -32.91
N ILE A 466 -20.38 35.43 -32.56
CA ILE A 466 -21.28 36.41 -33.18
C ILE A 466 -20.47 37.12 -34.28
N ARG A 467 -20.59 36.60 -35.50
CA ARG A 467 -20.14 37.21 -36.76
C ARG A 467 -21.23 37.04 -37.80
#